data_AF-A0A9N9NRE9-F1
#
_entry.id   AF-A0A9N9NRE9-F1
#
_cell.length_a   1.000
_cell.length_b   1.000
_cell.length_c   1.000
_cell.angle_alpha   90.00
_cell.angle_beta   90.00
_cell.angle_gamma   90.00
#
_symmetry.space_group_name_H-M   'P 1'
#
loop_
_entity.id
_entity.type
_entity.pdbx_description
1 polymer ?
#
loop_
_entity_poly.entity_id
_entity_poly.type
_entity_poly.pdbx_seq_one_letter_code
_entity_poly.pdbx_strand_id
1 'polypeptide(L)' 'MYRVFCRRSSFNLNISRYYYLTKKNELKDHLMKSIRATGPISIAQYMKEVLTSSLSGYYMVGDVFGRQGDF' A
#
# COMPACT_ATOMS: atom_id res chain seq x y z
N MET A 1 -21.81 -10.90 -42.70
CA MET A 1 -20.57 -10.11 -42.91
C MET A 1 -20.86 -8.73 -42.35
N TYR A 2 -20.17 -8.18 -41.36
CA TYR A 2 -18.71 -7.95 -41.27
C TYR A 2 -18.24 -8.14 -39.81
N ARG A 3 -17.15 -8.91 -39.63
CA ARG A 3 -16.41 -9.06 -38.39
C ARG A 3 -15.32 -7.99 -38.34
N VAL A 4 -15.32 -7.12 -37.32
CA VAL A 4 -14.10 -6.42 -36.86
C VAL A 4 -14.24 -6.11 -35.35
N PHE A 5 -13.90 -7.05 -34.48
CA PHE A 5 -13.52 -6.71 -33.09
C PHE A 5 -12.02 -6.94 -32.95
N CYS A 6 -11.30 -5.89 -33.33
CA CYS A 6 -9.85 -5.82 -33.39
C CYS A 6 -9.27 -5.66 -31.97
N ARG A 7 -8.31 -6.54 -31.67
CA ARG A 7 -7.23 -6.42 -30.66
C ARG A 7 -7.60 -6.31 -29.18
N ARG A 8 -7.68 -7.49 -28.58
CA ARG A 8 -6.81 -7.96 -27.48
C ARG A 8 -5.79 -6.91 -27.01
N SER A 9 -6.17 -6.12 -26.00
CA SER A 9 -5.21 -5.29 -25.26
C SER A 9 -4.36 -6.21 -24.40
N SER A 10 -3.07 -6.25 -24.69
CA SER A 10 -2.07 -7.03 -23.97
C SER A 10 -2.03 -6.65 -22.49
N PHE A 11 -2.81 -7.34 -21.65
CA PHE A 11 -2.74 -7.24 -20.19
C PHE A 11 -1.48 -7.98 -19.69
N ASN A 12 -0.30 -7.44 -20.01
CA ASN A 12 0.95 -7.84 -19.36
C ASN A 12 1.21 -6.89 -18.18
N LEU A 13 0.40 -7.03 -17.13
CA LEU A 13 0.72 -6.45 -15.84
C LEU A 13 1.64 -7.44 -15.13
N ASN A 14 2.91 -7.05 -15.07
CA ASN A 14 4.01 -7.73 -14.39
C ASN A 14 3.55 -8.18 -12.98
N ILE A 15 3.30 -9.47 -12.79
CA ILE A 15 2.64 -10.05 -11.59
C ILE A 15 3.35 -9.62 -10.29
N SER A 16 4.68 -9.51 -10.34
CA SER A 16 5.51 -9.02 -9.22
C SER A 16 5.18 -7.56 -8.83
N ARG A 17 4.90 -6.70 -9.82
CA ARG A 17 4.53 -5.30 -9.61
C ARG A 17 3.11 -5.19 -9.02
N TYR A 18 2.20 -6.08 -9.43
CA TYR A 18 0.86 -6.16 -8.85
C TYR A 18 0.94 -6.52 -7.35
N TYR A 19 1.73 -7.53 -7.00
CA TYR A 19 1.91 -7.96 -5.61
C TYR A 19 2.51 -6.87 -4.71
N TYR A 20 3.45 -6.06 -5.23
CA TYR A 20 4.01 -4.94 -4.47
C TYR A 20 3.02 -3.79 -4.29
N LEU A 21 2.20 -3.51 -5.32
CA LEU A 21 1.19 -2.46 -5.25
C LEU A 21 0.05 -2.84 -4.30
N THR A 22 -0.37 -4.11 -4.28
CA THR A 22 -1.35 -4.60 -3.31
C THR A 22 -0.79 -4.52 -1.90
N LYS A 23 0.45 -4.96 -1.67
CA LYS A 23 1.11 -4.87 -0.36
C LYS A 23 1.24 -3.43 0.15
N LYS A 24 1.57 -2.46 -0.73
CA LYS A 24 1.59 -1.03 -0.40
C LYS A 24 0.21 -0.49 0.00
N ASN A 25 -0.88 -1.04 -0.56
CA ASN A 25 -2.24 -0.61 -0.24
C ASN A 25 -2.80 -1.26 1.04
N GLU A 26 -2.23 -2.36 1.53
CA GLU A 26 -2.77 -3.08 2.71
C GLU A 26 -2.87 -2.22 3.97
N LEU A 27 -1.85 -1.41 4.28
CA LEU A 27 -1.89 -0.50 5.44
C LEU A 27 -2.92 0.62 5.27
N LYS A 28 -3.02 1.16 4.05
CA LYS A 28 -4.01 2.19 3.73
C LYS A 28 -5.43 1.66 3.91
N ASP A 29 -5.69 0.45 3.42
CA ASP A 29 -6.99 -0.18 3.49
C ASP A 29 -7.34 -0.58 4.94
N HIS A 30 -6.36 -0.98 5.74
CA HIS A 30 -6.52 -1.19 7.18
C HIS A 30 -6.97 0.09 7.90
N LEU A 31 -6.24 1.19 7.72
CA LEU A 31 -6.57 2.48 8.31
C LEU A 31 -7.97 2.96 7.89
N MET A 32 -8.32 2.79 6.62
CA MET A 32 -9.63 3.18 6.11
C MET A 32 -10.76 2.32 6.71
N LYS A 33 -10.53 1.03 6.96
CA LYS A 33 -11.47 0.16 7.68
C LYS A 33 -11.62 0.56 9.14
N SER A 34 -10.51 0.84 9.83
CA SER A 34 -10.55 1.32 11.23
C SER A 34 -11.35 2.61 11.36
N ILE A 35 -11.12 3.59 10.47
CA ILE A 35 -11.86 4.86 10.47
C ILE A 35 -13.36 4.65 10.18
N ARG A 36 -13.71 3.72 9.28
CA ARG A 36 -15.11 3.41 8.97
C ARG A 36 -15.81 2.68 10.12
N ALA A 37 -15.10 1.84 10.87
CA ALA A 37 -15.66 1.03 11.94
C ALA A 37 -15.81 1.81 13.26
N THR A 38 -14.80 2.60 13.62
CA THR A 38 -14.73 3.30 14.92
C THR A 38 -15.06 4.78 14.81
N GLY A 39 -15.05 5.34 13.60
CA GLY A 39 -15.12 6.78 13.36
C GLY A 39 -13.73 7.41 13.28
N PRO A 40 -13.63 8.75 13.37
CA PRO A 40 -12.35 9.45 13.29
C PRO A 40 -11.35 8.91 14.31
N ILE A 41 -10.16 8.50 13.85
CA ILE A 41 -9.09 8.02 14.73
C ILE A 41 -8.25 9.20 15.24
N SER A 42 -7.69 9.06 16.44
CA SER A 42 -6.74 10.04 16.96
C SER A 42 -5.42 10.01 16.19
N ILE A 43 -4.71 11.14 16.20
CA ILE A 43 -3.37 11.25 15.60
C ILE A 43 -2.43 10.22 16.24
N ALA A 44 -2.52 10.01 17.56
CA ALA A 44 -1.68 9.05 18.27
C ALA A 44 -1.88 7.61 17.76
N GLN A 45 -3.13 7.23 17.51
CA GLN A 45 -3.46 5.90 16.98
C GLN A 45 -3.00 5.75 15.53
N TYR A 46 -3.24 6.77 14.70
CA TYR A 46 -2.74 6.81 13.32
C TYR A 46 -1.21 6.65 13.28
N MET A 47 -0.49 7.45 14.08
CA MET A 47 0.97 7.40 14.12
C MET A 47 1.48 6.06 14.60
N LYS A 48 0.87 5.45 15.63
CA LYS A 48 1.22 4.09 16.06
C LYS A 48 1.13 3.11 14.90
N GLU A 49 -0.01 3.07 14.19
CA GLU A 49 -0.21 2.14 13.09
C GLU A 49 0.78 2.36 11.93
N VAL A 50 1.02 3.62 11.53
CA VAL A 50 1.90 3.95 10.41
C VAL A 50 3.38 3.72 10.73
N LEU A 51 3.81 3.94 11.97
CA LEU A 51 5.20 3.81 12.37
C LEU A 51 5.59 2.36 12.68
N THR A 52 4.68 1.59 13.31
CA THR A 52 4.99 0.26 13.87
C THR A 52 4.28 -0.90 13.18
N SER A 53 3.57 -0.69 12.07
CA SER A 53 2.96 -1.80 11.34
C SER A 53 4.02 -2.81 10.88
N SER A 54 3.82 -4.09 11.17
CA SER A 54 4.71 -5.17 10.77
C SER A 54 4.77 -5.39 9.26
N LEU A 55 3.80 -4.87 8.50
CA LEU A 55 3.73 -5.01 7.04
C LEU A 55 4.45 -3.90 6.29
N SER A 56 4.31 -2.65 6.76
CA SER A 56 4.82 -1.45 6.05
C SER A 56 5.11 -0.27 6.98
N GLY A 57 5.39 -0.55 8.25
CA GLY A 57 5.77 0.46 9.22
C GLY A 57 7.05 1.16 8.80
N TYR A 58 7.05 2.49 8.83
CA TYR A 58 8.18 3.30 8.40
C TYR A 58 9.49 2.92 9.11
N TYR A 59 9.43 2.62 10.42
CA TYR A 59 10.59 2.19 11.20
C TYR A 59 10.89 0.69 11.15
N MET A 60 10.03 -0.12 10.51
CA MET A 60 10.14 -1.59 10.53
C MET A 60 10.80 -2.17 9.26
N VAL A 61 10.66 -1.49 8.11
CA VAL A 61 11.07 -2.03 6.80
C VAL A 61 12.38 -1.41 6.29
N GLY A 62 12.75 -0.23 6.78
CA GLY A 62 13.90 0.53 6.29
C GLY A 62 14.95 0.78 7.36
N ASP A 63 16.17 1.05 6.89
CA ASP A 63 17.24 1.58 7.74
C ASP A 63 17.08 3.11 7.77
N VAL A 64 16.33 3.59 8.75
CA VAL A 64 16.06 5.01 8.98
C VAL A 64 17.26 5.78 9.51
N PHE A 65 18.28 5.09 10.01
CA PHE A 65 19.46 5.68 10.60
C PHE A 65 20.65 5.59 9.66
N GLY A 66 21.44 6.66 9.56
CA GLY A 66 22.72 6.65 8.85
C GLY A 66 22.73 7.52 7.59
N ARG A 67 23.81 7.42 6.79
CA ARG A 67 24.11 8.41 5.74
C ARG A 67 23.03 8.54 4.65
N GLN A 68 22.24 7.49 4.44
CA GLN A 68 21.13 7.46 3.47
C GLN A 68 19.75 7.47 4.16
N GLY A 69 19.73 7.43 5.49
CA GLY A 69 18.52 7.52 6.30
C GLY A 69 18.10 8.98 6.50
N ASP A 70 16.93 9.18 7.11
CA ASP A 70 16.40 10.52 7.37
C ASP A 70 17.04 11.17 8.62
N PHE A 71 17.82 10.42 9.42
CA PHE A 71 18.50 10.86 10.65
C PHE A 71 19.98 10.46 10.68
#